data_AF-A0AAE0F5Z4-F1
#
_entry.id   AF-A0AAE0F5Z4-F1
#
_cell.length_a   1.000
_cell.length_b   1.000
_cell.length_c   1.000
_cell.angle_alpha   90.00
_cell.angle_beta   90.00
_cell.angle_gamma   90.00
#
_symmetry.space_group_name_H-M   'P 1'
#
loop_
_entity.id
_entity.type
_entity.pdbx_description
1 polymer ?
#
loop_
_entity_poly.entity_id
_entity_poly.type
_entity_poly.pdbx_seq_one_letter_code
_entity_poly.pdbx_strand_id
1 'polypeptide(L)'
;MQPKSGVGEFLGHLLENEPYLFEEAVDAQITLLVEQVEAAQEQPEVSDESALVLYQRMEEVKMAERRRAVSDIMYYSILNKFGVLGVNLVEPSQLHGIVNLGPTNLTALTKGVHSGEALEMVRTHLMAILGPAMPQDSGSMYSTAAKMSKLQGAQMYAASLMFGYFLRRVDKRFQLERSTGTLRSTEETVRMLEDLFNSAEDAEMTTSDPDEAPVTSDETKAPSLKEYIESFDQEKLVETASLLSIESVALVQEYESVLFGNLQKLQQEMMDVVGEDATSAEDLMKRVMQAVEDEAVETLTISYADQRRLVLEAVAFGSFLRDSESYIEMSASVPLLTAAPPMGQPPMGQ
;
A
#
# COMPACT_ATOMS: atom_id res chain seq x y z
N MET A 1 -12.68 -8.92 -6.33
CA MET A 1 -13.58 -7.94 -6.99
C MET A 1 -13.93 -8.48 -8.37
N GLN A 2 -15.09 -8.14 -8.92
CA GLN A 2 -15.39 -8.47 -10.31
C GLN A 2 -14.64 -7.50 -11.24
N PRO A 3 -14.14 -7.97 -12.40
CA PRO A 3 -13.47 -7.10 -13.36
C PRO A 3 -14.44 -6.03 -13.89
N LYS A 4 -13.90 -4.83 -14.16
CA LYS A 4 -14.67 -3.66 -14.65
C LYS A 4 -14.40 -3.32 -16.11
N SER A 5 -13.44 -3.98 -16.71
CA SER A 5 -12.99 -3.78 -18.08
C SER A 5 -12.71 -5.13 -18.73
N GLY A 6 -12.71 -5.15 -20.07
CA GLY A 6 -12.27 -6.33 -20.82
C GLY A 6 -10.83 -6.73 -20.50
N VAL A 7 -9.99 -5.77 -20.10
CA VAL A 7 -8.61 -6.03 -19.63
C VAL A 7 -8.64 -6.84 -18.34
N GLY A 8 -9.48 -6.45 -17.38
CA GLY A 8 -9.64 -7.19 -16.13
C GLY A 8 -10.20 -8.59 -16.33
N GLU A 9 -11.20 -8.76 -17.21
CA GLU A 9 -11.74 -10.08 -17.54
C GLU A 9 -10.66 -11.00 -18.13
N PHE A 10 -9.86 -10.47 -19.06
CA PHE A 10 -8.75 -11.19 -19.66
C PHE A 10 -7.66 -11.57 -18.65
N LEU A 11 -7.19 -10.61 -17.83
CA LEU A 11 -6.15 -10.85 -16.83
C LEU A 11 -6.62 -11.81 -15.73
N GLY A 12 -7.88 -11.73 -15.31
CA GLY A 12 -8.46 -12.66 -14.35
C GLY A 12 -8.51 -14.09 -14.90
N HIS A 13 -9.01 -14.26 -16.12
CA HIS A 13 -8.99 -15.56 -16.79
C HIS A 13 -7.57 -16.12 -16.95
N LEU A 14 -6.61 -15.26 -17.29
CA LEU A 14 -5.22 -15.65 -17.46
C LEU A 14 -4.59 -16.09 -16.13
N LEU A 15 -4.86 -15.37 -15.04
CA LEU A 15 -4.32 -15.71 -13.72
C LEU A 15 -4.84 -17.07 -13.21
N GLU A 16 -6.09 -17.42 -13.54
CA GLU A 16 -6.68 -18.71 -13.19
C GLU A 16 -6.13 -19.89 -14.01
N ASN A 17 -5.87 -19.68 -15.30
CA ASN A 17 -5.55 -20.77 -16.24
C ASN A 17 -4.07 -20.87 -16.62
N GLU A 18 -3.39 -19.74 -16.81
CA GLU A 18 -2.02 -19.66 -17.31
C GLU A 18 -1.20 -18.57 -16.58
N PRO A 19 -1.02 -18.67 -15.25
CA PRO A 19 -0.41 -17.60 -14.44
C PRO A 19 1.05 -17.27 -14.83
N TYR A 20 1.75 -18.18 -15.52
CA TYR A 20 3.12 -17.94 -15.99
C TYR A 20 3.21 -16.91 -17.13
N LEU A 21 2.11 -16.62 -17.82
CA LEU A 21 2.03 -15.57 -18.85
C LEU A 21 1.56 -14.22 -18.31
N PHE A 22 1.21 -14.16 -17.02
CA PHE A 22 0.52 -13.01 -16.44
C PHE A 22 1.29 -11.70 -16.57
N GLU A 23 2.57 -11.68 -16.21
CA GLU A 23 3.38 -10.45 -16.22
C GLU A 23 3.59 -9.95 -17.68
N GLU A 24 3.81 -10.84 -18.65
CA GLU A 24 3.92 -10.48 -20.07
C GLU A 24 2.60 -9.90 -20.61
N ALA A 25 1.47 -10.48 -20.19
CA ALA A 25 0.16 -9.97 -20.55
C ALA A 25 -0.10 -8.58 -19.97
N VAL A 26 0.30 -8.31 -18.72
CA VAL A 26 0.22 -6.97 -18.12
C VAL A 26 1.00 -5.95 -18.94
N ASP A 27 2.22 -6.27 -19.36
CA ASP A 27 3.06 -5.39 -20.20
C ASP A 27 2.42 -5.07 -21.54
N ALA A 28 1.84 -6.08 -22.19
CA ALA A 28 1.12 -5.90 -23.44
C ALA A 28 -0.10 -5.00 -23.24
N GLN A 29 -0.87 -5.16 -22.16
CA GLN A 29 -2.04 -4.32 -21.87
C GLN A 29 -1.65 -2.87 -21.55
N ILE A 30 -0.57 -2.64 -20.81
CA ILE A 30 -0.04 -1.29 -20.55
C ILE A 30 0.36 -0.62 -21.87
N THR A 31 1.08 -1.34 -22.73
CA THR A 31 1.50 -0.85 -24.06
C THR A 31 0.29 -0.46 -24.92
N LEU A 32 -0.74 -1.29 -24.97
CA LEU A 32 -1.98 -0.99 -25.69
C LEU A 32 -2.69 0.25 -25.15
N LEU A 33 -2.70 0.46 -23.82
CA LEU A 33 -3.29 1.66 -23.22
C LEU A 33 -2.48 2.92 -23.56
N VAL A 34 -1.15 2.82 -23.62
CA VAL A 34 -0.25 3.89 -24.07
C VAL A 34 -0.56 4.28 -25.51
N GLU A 35 -0.60 3.32 -26.43
CA GLU A 35 -0.91 3.55 -27.85
C GLU A 35 -2.28 4.24 -28.02
N GLN A 36 -3.27 3.86 -27.22
CA GLN A 36 -4.59 4.51 -27.23
C GLN A 36 -4.56 5.96 -26.75
N VAL A 37 -3.69 6.30 -25.79
CA VAL A 37 -3.50 7.68 -25.32
C VAL A 37 -2.81 8.52 -26.38
N GLU A 38 -1.72 8.01 -26.96
CA GLU A 38 -0.95 8.71 -28.00
C GLU A 38 -1.81 8.95 -29.26
N ALA A 39 -2.55 7.94 -29.73
CA ALA A 39 -3.46 8.09 -30.86
C ALA A 39 -4.61 9.09 -30.59
N ALA A 40 -5.00 9.27 -29.33
CA ALA A 40 -6.04 10.26 -28.96
C ALA A 40 -5.52 11.70 -28.98
N GLN A 41 -4.21 11.93 -28.92
CA GLN A 41 -3.60 13.27 -28.99
C GLN A 41 -3.51 13.80 -30.42
N GLU A 42 -3.59 12.95 -31.44
CA GLU A 42 -3.52 13.32 -32.85
C GLU A 42 -4.87 13.82 -33.44
N GLN A 43 -5.80 14.25 -32.59
CA GLN A 43 -7.17 14.59 -33.02
C GLN A 43 -7.25 15.84 -33.92
N PRO A 44 -8.16 15.85 -34.91
CA PRO A 44 -8.32 16.95 -35.85
C PRO A 44 -8.90 18.21 -35.20
N GLU A 45 -8.52 19.40 -35.66
CA GLU A 45 -9.18 20.65 -35.28
C GLU A 45 -10.63 20.66 -35.81
N VAL A 46 -11.59 20.67 -34.88
CA VAL A 46 -13.03 20.73 -35.22
C VAL A 46 -13.60 22.07 -34.79
N SER A 47 -14.18 22.81 -35.74
CA SER A 47 -14.71 24.17 -35.53
C SER A 47 -16.18 24.23 -35.13
N ASP A 48 -16.90 23.11 -35.15
CA ASP A 48 -18.32 23.02 -34.80
C ASP A 48 -18.52 22.79 -33.30
N GLU A 49 -19.26 23.69 -32.64
CA GLU A 49 -19.55 23.66 -31.20
C GLU A 49 -20.26 22.37 -30.77
N SER A 50 -21.16 21.85 -31.60
CA SER A 50 -21.87 20.60 -31.28
C SER A 50 -20.96 19.37 -31.37
N ALA A 51 -20.02 19.40 -32.32
CA ALA A 51 -18.99 18.38 -32.44
C ALA A 51 -18.00 18.45 -31.29
N LEU A 52 -17.60 19.66 -30.85
CA LEU A 52 -16.72 19.85 -29.69
C LEU A 52 -17.29 19.23 -28.41
N VAL A 53 -18.58 19.46 -28.12
CA VAL A 53 -19.24 18.83 -26.96
C VAL A 53 -19.26 17.31 -27.06
N LEU A 54 -19.46 16.76 -28.26
CA LEU A 54 -19.41 15.31 -28.48
C LEU A 54 -18.00 14.75 -28.24
N TYR A 55 -16.96 15.41 -28.77
CA TYR A 55 -15.57 15.01 -28.55
C TYR A 55 -15.21 15.03 -27.06
N GLN A 56 -15.59 16.08 -26.33
CA GLN A 56 -15.37 16.18 -24.90
C GLN A 56 -15.99 15.00 -24.14
N ARG A 57 -17.26 14.67 -24.42
CA ARG A 57 -17.94 13.52 -23.79
C ARG A 57 -17.30 12.19 -24.16
N MET A 58 -16.88 12.02 -25.40
CA MET A 58 -16.16 10.82 -25.84
C MET A 58 -14.82 10.68 -25.13
N GLU A 59 -14.13 11.78 -24.87
CA GLU A 59 -12.87 11.79 -24.13
C GLU A 59 -13.09 11.44 -22.66
N GLU A 60 -14.12 11.99 -22.02
CA GLU A 60 -14.53 11.63 -20.65
C GLU A 60 -14.81 10.13 -20.52
N VAL A 61 -15.55 9.54 -21.46
CA VAL A 61 -15.83 8.10 -21.48
C VAL A 61 -14.55 7.28 -21.67
N LYS A 62 -13.71 7.64 -22.65
CA LYS A 62 -12.42 6.96 -22.89
C LYS A 62 -11.49 7.04 -21.67
N MET A 63 -11.44 8.20 -21.02
CA MET A 63 -10.70 8.37 -19.77
C MET A 63 -11.26 7.45 -18.69
N ALA A 64 -12.58 7.42 -18.47
CA ALA A 64 -13.19 6.56 -17.47
C ALA A 64 -12.96 5.06 -17.74
N GLU A 65 -13.03 4.62 -18.99
CA GLU A 65 -12.71 3.24 -19.39
C GLU A 65 -11.25 2.89 -19.11
N ARG A 66 -10.32 3.78 -19.48
CA ARG A 66 -8.89 3.60 -19.19
C ARG A 66 -8.63 3.54 -17.68
N ARG A 67 -9.25 4.41 -16.87
CA ARG A 67 -9.13 4.34 -15.40
C ARG A 67 -9.58 3.00 -14.85
N ARG A 68 -10.68 2.44 -15.36
CA ARG A 68 -11.15 1.09 -14.97
C ARG A 68 -10.16 0.02 -15.38
N ALA A 69 -9.62 0.08 -16.60
CA ALA A 69 -8.63 -0.87 -17.08
C ALA A 69 -7.35 -0.84 -16.25
N VAL A 70 -6.83 0.35 -15.93
CA VAL A 70 -5.65 0.53 -15.07
C VAL A 70 -5.92 0.00 -13.65
N SER A 71 -7.09 0.31 -13.07
CA SER A 71 -7.50 -0.20 -11.76
C SER A 71 -7.58 -1.74 -11.75
N ASP A 72 -8.13 -2.36 -12.80
CA ASP A 72 -8.15 -3.82 -12.95
C ASP A 72 -6.71 -4.38 -13.06
N ILE A 73 -5.84 -3.80 -13.89
CA ILE A 73 -4.43 -4.21 -14.00
C ILE A 73 -3.77 -4.21 -12.63
N MET A 74 -3.97 -3.15 -11.83
CA MET A 74 -3.42 -3.04 -10.49
C MET A 74 -3.95 -4.14 -9.57
N TYR A 75 -5.26 -4.35 -9.56
CA TYR A 75 -5.89 -5.36 -8.71
C TYR A 75 -5.40 -6.77 -9.05
N TYR A 76 -5.39 -7.16 -10.32
CA TYR A 76 -4.91 -8.48 -10.73
C TYR A 76 -3.40 -8.64 -10.54
N SER A 77 -2.61 -7.56 -10.64
CA SER A 77 -1.19 -7.61 -10.29
C SER A 77 -0.98 -7.90 -8.81
N ILE A 78 -1.79 -7.30 -7.93
CA ILE A 78 -1.80 -7.62 -6.49
C ILE A 78 -2.19 -9.09 -6.28
N LEU A 79 -3.25 -9.58 -6.93
CA LEU A 79 -3.65 -10.99 -6.85
C LEU A 79 -2.51 -11.94 -7.25
N ASN A 80 -1.81 -11.62 -8.35
CA ASN A 80 -0.66 -12.41 -8.78
C ASN A 80 0.46 -12.44 -7.73
N LYS A 81 0.79 -11.30 -7.10
CA LYS A 81 1.81 -11.26 -6.03
C LYS A 81 1.42 -12.13 -4.82
N PHE A 82 0.15 -12.11 -4.42
CA PHE A 82 -0.34 -13.00 -3.35
C PHE A 82 -0.29 -14.48 -3.77
N GLY A 83 -0.64 -14.79 -5.02
CA GLY A 83 -0.53 -16.13 -5.61
C GLY A 83 0.90 -16.67 -5.61
N VAL A 84 1.88 -15.86 -6.03
CA VAL A 84 3.31 -16.21 -6.00
C VAL A 84 3.82 -16.43 -4.58
N LEU A 85 3.32 -15.68 -3.60
CA LEU A 85 3.62 -15.91 -2.18
C LEU A 85 2.94 -17.16 -1.59
N GLY A 86 1.99 -17.77 -2.31
CA GLY A 86 1.19 -18.89 -1.83
C GLY A 86 0.25 -18.51 -0.68
N VAL A 87 -0.23 -17.25 -0.66
CA VAL A 87 -1.15 -16.76 0.36
C VAL A 87 -2.47 -16.37 -0.31
N ASN A 88 -3.56 -16.98 0.15
CA ASN A 88 -4.90 -16.60 -0.29
C ASN A 88 -5.36 -15.34 0.45
N LEU A 89 -5.82 -14.36 -0.31
CA LEU A 89 -6.50 -13.18 0.22
C LEU A 89 -7.75 -13.56 0.98
N VAL A 90 -8.11 -12.73 1.95
CA VAL A 90 -9.36 -12.84 2.70
C VAL A 90 -10.54 -12.58 1.77
N GLU A 91 -11.49 -13.52 1.77
CA GLU A 91 -12.74 -13.38 1.05
C GLU A 91 -13.82 -12.73 1.94
N PRO A 92 -14.76 -11.97 1.35
CA PRO A 92 -15.88 -11.39 2.09
C PRO A 92 -16.68 -12.43 2.88
N SER A 93 -16.84 -13.64 2.33
CA SER A 93 -17.53 -14.76 2.95
C SER A 93 -16.95 -15.14 4.32
N GLN A 94 -15.65 -14.91 4.53
CA GLN A 94 -14.93 -15.27 5.75
C GLN A 94 -15.05 -14.22 6.87
N LEU A 95 -15.52 -13.01 6.55
CA LEU A 95 -15.65 -11.89 7.50
C LEU A 95 -17.08 -11.71 8.05
N HIS A 96 -17.90 -12.76 8.02
CA HIS A 96 -19.26 -12.75 8.55
C HIS A 96 -19.38 -13.62 9.80
N GLY A 97 -19.95 -13.06 10.87
CA GLY A 97 -20.19 -13.79 12.11
C GLY A 97 -18.89 -14.23 12.78
N ILE A 98 -18.63 -15.54 12.82
CA ILE A 98 -17.38 -16.11 13.36
C ILE A 98 -16.36 -16.15 12.23
N VAL A 99 -15.33 -15.34 12.34
CA VAL A 99 -14.24 -15.27 11.38
C VAL A 99 -13.38 -16.51 11.49
N ASN A 100 -13.11 -17.15 10.36
CA ASN A 100 -12.16 -18.24 10.24
C ASN A 100 -11.42 -18.08 8.92
N LEU A 101 -10.21 -17.53 8.99
CA LEU A 101 -9.41 -17.31 7.79
C LEU A 101 -8.67 -18.59 7.37
N GLY A 102 -8.53 -19.56 8.27
CA GLY A 102 -7.73 -20.77 8.06
C GLY A 102 -6.22 -20.54 8.22
N PRO A 103 -5.41 -21.60 8.16
CA PRO A 103 -3.96 -21.50 8.30
C PRO A 103 -3.36 -20.72 7.12
N THR A 104 -2.41 -19.83 7.40
CA THR A 104 -1.64 -19.14 6.35
C THR A 104 -0.17 -19.00 6.73
N ASN A 105 0.67 -18.79 5.72
CA ASN A 105 2.09 -18.53 5.92
C ASN A 105 2.33 -17.07 6.32
N LEU A 106 2.24 -16.76 7.62
CA LEU A 106 2.55 -15.42 8.14
C LEU A 106 4.01 -14.98 7.90
N THR A 107 4.92 -15.92 7.65
CA THR A 107 6.31 -15.60 7.29
C THR A 107 6.39 -15.05 5.87
N ALA A 108 5.57 -15.55 4.95
CA ALA A 108 5.46 -15.03 3.59
C ALA A 108 4.93 -13.58 3.60
N LEU A 109 3.88 -13.31 4.39
CA LEU A 109 3.32 -11.95 4.57
C LEU A 109 4.25 -10.96 5.29
N THR A 110 5.35 -11.44 5.87
CA THR A 110 6.33 -10.59 6.55
C THR A 110 7.61 -10.53 5.74
N LYS A 111 8.48 -11.53 5.89
CA LYS A 111 9.82 -11.57 5.25
C LYS A 111 9.76 -11.69 3.73
N GLY A 112 8.64 -12.16 3.17
CA GLY A 112 8.44 -12.25 1.72
C GLY A 112 8.08 -10.91 1.06
N VAL A 113 7.70 -9.89 1.85
CA VAL A 113 7.21 -8.60 1.33
C VAL A 113 8.14 -7.45 1.72
N HIS A 114 8.65 -7.45 2.96
CA HIS A 114 9.31 -6.29 3.56
C HIS A 114 10.81 -6.51 3.77
N SER A 115 11.58 -5.42 3.68
CA SER A 115 12.98 -5.38 4.11
C SER A 115 13.12 -5.67 5.61
N GLY A 116 14.33 -5.99 6.06
CA GLY A 116 14.60 -6.25 7.49
C GLY A 116 14.20 -5.07 8.38
N GLU A 117 14.51 -3.85 7.93
CA GLU A 117 14.17 -2.59 8.59
C GLU A 117 12.65 -2.32 8.57
N ALA A 118 11.98 -2.53 7.44
CA ALA A 118 10.54 -2.36 7.33
C ALA A 118 9.77 -3.34 8.25
N LEU A 119 10.28 -4.55 8.47
CA LEU A 119 9.66 -5.52 9.38
C LEU A 119 9.57 -5.04 10.83
N GLU A 120 10.53 -4.25 11.30
CA GLU A 120 10.46 -3.66 12.64
C GLU A 120 9.30 -2.67 12.76
N MET A 121 9.09 -1.87 11.72
CA MET A 121 7.96 -0.95 11.61
C MET A 121 6.63 -1.70 11.55
N VAL A 122 6.55 -2.79 10.78
CA VAL A 122 5.35 -3.65 10.72
C VAL A 122 5.03 -4.26 12.09
N ARG A 123 6.02 -4.72 12.84
CA ARG A 123 5.79 -5.23 14.22
C ARG A 123 5.24 -4.15 15.13
N THR A 124 5.78 -2.93 15.04
CA THR A 124 5.32 -1.79 15.84
C THR A 124 3.88 -1.43 15.52
N HIS A 125 3.52 -1.36 14.24
CA HIS A 125 2.15 -1.13 13.78
C HIS A 125 1.19 -2.23 14.27
N LEU A 126 1.59 -3.49 14.17
CA LEU A 126 0.80 -4.62 14.61
C LEU A 126 0.49 -4.57 16.12
N MET A 127 1.46 -4.17 16.94
CA MET A 127 1.26 -3.99 18.39
C MET A 127 0.39 -2.76 18.70
N ALA A 128 0.46 -1.71 17.89
CA ALA A 128 -0.38 -0.53 18.04
C ALA A 128 -1.86 -0.82 17.72
N ILE A 129 -2.11 -1.59 16.66
CA ILE A 129 -3.46 -1.93 16.20
C ILE A 129 -4.13 -2.99 17.08
N LEU A 130 -3.41 -4.05 17.45
CA LEU A 130 -3.96 -5.16 18.25
C LEU A 130 -3.88 -4.90 19.77
N GLY A 131 -3.19 -3.83 20.17
CA GLY A 131 -2.96 -3.44 21.55
C GLY A 131 -1.88 -4.27 22.28
N PRO A 132 -1.46 -3.81 23.47
CA PRO A 132 -0.41 -4.46 24.26
C PRO A 132 -0.79 -5.83 24.83
N ALA A 133 -2.05 -6.25 24.67
CA ALA A 133 -2.56 -7.55 25.09
C ALA A 133 -2.17 -8.70 24.14
N MET A 134 -1.44 -8.42 23.05
CA MET A 134 -0.82 -9.46 22.21
C MET A 134 0.09 -10.35 23.06
N PRO A 135 -0.26 -11.64 23.26
CA PRO A 135 0.57 -12.55 24.03
C PRO A 135 1.89 -12.80 23.28
N GLN A 136 3.00 -12.29 23.80
CA GLN A 136 4.32 -12.50 23.18
C GLN A 136 4.76 -13.97 23.21
N ASP A 137 4.22 -14.74 24.15
CA ASP A 137 4.38 -16.19 24.24
C ASP A 137 3.12 -16.78 24.90
N SER A 138 2.45 -17.73 24.24
CA SER A 138 1.50 -18.74 24.76
C SER A 138 0.45 -19.13 23.71
N GLY A 139 0.55 -20.33 23.15
CA GLY A 139 -0.34 -20.86 22.11
C GLY A 139 -1.83 -20.98 22.49
N SER A 140 -2.21 -20.73 23.74
CA SER A 140 -3.60 -20.87 24.22
C SER A 140 -4.45 -19.59 24.14
N MET A 141 -3.86 -18.41 23.98
CA MET A 141 -4.62 -17.13 23.91
C MET A 141 -4.83 -16.62 22.47
N TYR A 142 -4.11 -17.16 21.49
CA TYR A 142 -4.31 -16.81 20.08
C TYR A 142 -5.68 -17.26 19.53
N SER A 143 -6.30 -18.26 20.15
CA SER A 143 -7.65 -18.74 19.86
C SER A 143 -8.75 -17.96 20.57
N THR A 144 -8.42 -17.06 21.49
CA THR A 144 -9.42 -16.22 22.16
C THR A 144 -10.04 -15.31 21.12
N ALA A 145 -11.32 -15.52 20.84
CA ALA A 145 -12.08 -14.69 19.93
C ALA A 145 -12.63 -13.47 20.68
N ALA A 146 -12.43 -12.30 20.09
CA ALA A 146 -13.05 -11.06 20.54
C ALA A 146 -14.17 -10.68 19.58
N LYS A 147 -15.30 -10.24 20.13
CA LYS A 147 -16.38 -9.64 19.35
C LYS A 147 -16.05 -8.17 19.14
N MET A 148 -16.14 -7.70 17.90
CA MET A 148 -15.97 -6.29 17.54
C MET A 148 -17.00 -5.90 16.48
N SER A 149 -17.22 -4.60 16.30
CA SER A 149 -18.04 -4.14 15.19
C SER A 149 -17.33 -4.36 13.85
N LYS A 150 -18.11 -4.58 12.79
CA LYS A 150 -17.59 -4.69 11.42
C LYS A 150 -16.92 -3.39 10.97
N LEU A 151 -17.41 -2.24 11.46
CA LEU A 151 -16.79 -0.93 11.26
C LEU A 151 -15.36 -0.88 11.84
N GLN A 152 -15.15 -1.37 13.06
CA GLN A 152 -13.81 -1.45 13.66
C GLN A 152 -12.89 -2.37 12.85
N GLY A 153 -13.39 -3.51 12.36
CA GLY A 153 -12.65 -4.39 11.46
C GLY A 153 -12.25 -3.71 10.15
N ALA A 154 -13.17 -2.95 9.54
CA ALA A 154 -12.92 -2.19 8.33
C ALA A 154 -11.86 -1.09 8.54
N GLN A 155 -11.98 -0.31 9.63
CA GLN A 155 -11.02 0.72 10.00
C GLN A 155 -9.62 0.13 10.26
N MET A 156 -9.56 -1.02 10.93
CA MET A 156 -8.31 -1.74 11.19
C MET A 156 -7.63 -2.18 9.88
N TYR A 157 -8.40 -2.73 8.94
CA TYR A 157 -7.89 -3.14 7.63
C TYR A 157 -7.41 -1.93 6.82
N ALA A 158 -8.22 -0.88 6.72
CA ALA A 158 -7.93 0.35 5.99
C ALA A 158 -6.65 1.03 6.52
N ALA A 159 -6.54 1.21 7.84
CA ALA A 159 -5.36 1.81 8.46
C ALA A 159 -4.09 0.98 8.20
N SER A 160 -4.21 -0.34 8.19
CA SER A 160 -3.08 -1.25 7.95
C SER A 160 -2.66 -1.31 6.48
N LEU A 161 -3.62 -1.21 5.56
CA LEU A 161 -3.36 -1.06 4.13
C LEU A 161 -2.62 0.24 3.85
N MET A 162 -3.13 1.36 4.37
CA MET A 162 -2.50 2.67 4.20
C MET A 162 -1.10 2.70 4.81
N PHE A 163 -0.90 2.08 5.97
CA PHE A 163 0.42 1.93 6.57
C PHE A 163 1.37 1.13 5.67
N GLY A 164 0.92 -0.01 5.11
CA GLY A 164 1.72 -0.82 4.20
C GLY A 164 2.14 -0.09 2.93
N TYR A 165 1.23 0.73 2.37
CA TYR A 165 1.51 1.59 1.22
C TYR A 165 2.56 2.67 1.56
N PHE A 166 2.35 3.40 2.66
CA PHE A 166 3.29 4.39 3.17
C PHE A 166 4.68 3.79 3.41
N LEU A 167 4.74 2.68 4.14
CA LEU A 167 6.00 2.04 4.51
C LEU A 167 6.77 1.58 3.27
N ARG A 168 6.09 1.01 2.27
CA ARG A 168 6.74 0.60 1.01
C ARG A 168 7.34 1.79 0.27
N ARG A 169 6.65 2.93 0.27
CA ARG A 169 7.13 4.15 -0.39
C ARG A 169 8.37 4.71 0.30
N VAL A 170 8.36 4.80 1.63
CA VAL A 170 9.52 5.28 2.39
C VAL A 170 10.69 4.30 2.28
N ASP A 171 10.44 3.00 2.45
CA ASP A 171 11.49 1.97 2.43
C ASP A 171 12.23 1.94 1.09
N LYS A 172 11.51 2.03 -0.05
CA LYS A 172 12.15 2.16 -1.37
C LYS A 172 13.01 3.42 -1.48
N ARG A 173 12.50 4.57 -1.05
CA ARG A 173 13.25 5.84 -1.08
C ARG A 173 14.50 5.77 -0.21
N PHE A 174 14.35 5.26 1.01
CA PHE A 174 15.44 5.05 1.95
C PHE A 174 16.52 4.12 1.39
N GLN A 175 16.13 2.97 0.81
CA GLN A 175 17.09 2.05 0.19
C GLN A 175 17.81 2.68 -1.00
N LEU A 176 17.11 3.46 -1.82
CA LEU A 176 17.71 4.21 -2.92
C LEU A 176 18.73 5.23 -2.40
N GLU A 177 18.35 6.12 -1.48
CA GLU A 177 19.23 7.15 -0.92
C GLU A 177 20.43 6.53 -0.18
N ARG A 178 20.24 5.34 0.43
CA ARG A 178 21.32 4.56 1.04
C ARG A 178 22.29 4.04 -0.01
N SER A 179 21.78 3.49 -1.11
CA SER A 179 22.59 2.94 -2.19
C SER A 179 23.37 4.00 -2.98
N THR A 180 22.82 5.22 -3.08
CA THR A 180 23.47 6.36 -3.74
C THR A 180 24.41 7.13 -2.82
N GLY A 181 24.50 6.74 -1.53
CA GLY A 181 25.35 7.39 -0.54
C GLY A 181 24.82 8.75 -0.05
N THR A 182 23.59 9.12 -0.40
CA THR A 182 22.96 10.41 -0.06
C THR A 182 22.53 10.50 1.41
N LEU A 183 22.34 9.35 2.08
CA LEU A 183 22.03 9.29 3.52
C LEU A 183 23.25 9.52 4.43
N ARG A 184 24.45 9.62 3.87
CA ARG A 184 25.67 9.95 4.64
C ARG A 184 25.66 11.44 4.95
N SER A 185 26.11 11.84 6.12
CA SER A 185 26.20 13.26 6.45
C SER A 185 27.12 13.96 5.43
N THR A 186 26.79 15.18 5.01
CA THR A 186 27.64 15.98 4.11
C THR A 186 29.08 16.06 4.66
N GLU A 187 29.23 16.18 5.99
CA GLU A 187 30.53 16.19 6.66
C GLU A 187 31.31 14.87 6.51
N GLU A 188 30.61 13.73 6.44
CA GLU A 188 31.20 12.40 6.23
C GLU A 188 31.58 12.18 4.77
N THR A 189 30.77 12.67 3.82
CA THR A 189 31.13 12.62 2.40
C THR A 189 32.34 13.50 2.12
N VAL A 190 32.41 14.68 2.75
CA VAL A 190 33.55 15.59 2.65
C VAL A 190 34.80 14.97 3.28
N ARG A 191 34.70 14.39 4.48
CA ARG A 191 35.85 13.70 5.12
C ARG A 191 36.35 12.50 4.30
N MET A 192 35.45 11.67 3.78
CA MET A 192 35.85 10.53 2.95
C MET A 192 36.49 10.99 1.64
N LEU A 193 35.99 12.08 1.04
CA LEU A 193 36.61 12.68 -0.14
C LEU A 193 37.98 13.27 0.20
N GLU A 194 38.12 13.96 1.33
CA GLU A 194 39.40 14.50 1.82
C GLU A 194 40.42 13.37 2.06
N ASP A 195 40.01 12.26 2.71
CA ASP A 195 40.87 11.10 2.93
C ASP A 195 41.27 10.41 1.61
N LEU A 196 40.36 10.29 0.65
CA LEU A 196 40.65 9.79 -0.69
C LEU A 196 41.64 10.69 -1.44
N PHE A 197 41.48 12.01 -1.38
CA PHE A 197 42.40 12.97 -1.99
C PHE A 197 43.78 12.92 -1.34
N ASN A 198 43.85 12.92 0.00
CA ASN A 198 45.11 12.84 0.73
C ASN A 198 45.84 11.51 0.47
N SER A 199 45.11 10.40 0.38
CA SER A 199 45.69 9.09 0.03
C SER A 199 46.22 9.02 -1.41
N ALA A 200 45.64 9.79 -2.34
CA ALA A 200 46.09 9.89 -3.71
C ALA A 200 47.31 10.82 -3.87
N GLU A 201 47.43 11.85 -3.02
CA GLU A 201 48.61 12.73 -2.96
C GLU A 201 49.82 12.04 -2.32
N ASP A 202 49.61 11.16 -1.33
CA ASP A 202 50.70 10.38 -0.70
C ASP A 202 51.24 9.23 -1.58
N ALA A 203 50.53 8.85 -2.65
CA ALA A 203 50.94 7.81 -3.59
C ALA A 203 52.07 8.24 -4.55
N GLU A 204 52.50 9.52 -4.55
CA GLU A 204 53.67 9.99 -5.33
C GLU A 204 55.01 9.90 -4.57
N MET A 205 55.04 9.49 -3.30
CA MET A 205 56.29 9.21 -2.59
C MET A 205 56.14 8.06 -1.59
N THR A 206 56.34 6.82 -2.04
CA THR A 206 57.18 5.79 -1.36
C THR A 206 57.04 4.42 -2.03
N THR A 207 58.19 3.78 -2.25
CA THR A 207 58.29 2.38 -2.65
C THR A 207 58.34 1.51 -1.39
N SER A 208 57.21 0.91 -0.98
CA SER A 208 57.22 -0.15 0.03
C SER A 208 55.90 -0.94 0.05
N ASP A 209 56.03 -2.25 -0.12
CA ASP A 209 55.13 -3.40 0.07
C ASP A 209 53.59 -3.27 -0.18
N PRO A 210 52.99 -4.13 -1.03
CA PRO A 210 51.57 -4.06 -1.38
C PRO A 210 50.60 -4.82 -0.44
N ASP A 211 51.00 -5.21 0.78
CA ASP A 211 50.21 -6.18 1.58
C ASP A 211 49.71 -5.71 2.95
N GLU A 212 49.60 -4.40 3.19
CA GLU A 212 48.99 -3.90 4.44
C GLU A 212 48.04 -2.73 4.17
N ALA A 213 46.81 -3.07 3.78
CA ALA A 213 45.71 -2.12 3.71
C ALA A 213 45.37 -1.68 5.15
N PRO A 214 45.36 -0.37 5.47
CA PRO A 214 44.85 0.09 6.75
C PRO A 214 43.33 -0.11 6.74
N VAL A 215 42.87 -1.15 7.41
CA VAL A 215 41.45 -1.40 7.66
C VAL A 215 40.99 -0.42 8.75
N THR A 216 40.72 0.84 8.37
CA THR A 216 39.97 1.76 9.23
C THR A 216 38.49 1.44 9.08
N SER A 217 38.06 0.37 9.74
CA SER A 217 36.64 0.05 9.94
C SER A 217 36.07 0.94 11.03
N ASP A 218 35.90 2.23 10.73
CA ASP A 218 34.90 3.03 11.43
C ASP A 218 33.68 3.10 10.49
N GLU A 219 32.92 1.99 10.47
CA GLU A 219 31.60 1.96 9.84
C GLU A 219 30.67 2.90 10.63
N THR A 220 30.72 4.19 10.33
CA THR A 220 29.69 5.12 10.80
C THR A 220 28.36 4.66 10.20
N LYS A 221 27.53 4.08 11.07
CA LYS A 221 26.33 3.35 10.72
C LYS A 221 25.33 4.31 10.08
N ALA A 222 24.97 4.04 8.81
CA ALA A 222 23.88 4.76 8.14
C ALA A 222 22.62 4.78 9.01
N PRO A 223 21.82 5.85 8.98
CA PRO A 223 20.61 5.97 9.81
C PRO A 223 19.68 4.80 9.54
N SER A 224 18.99 4.33 10.57
CA SER A 224 17.93 3.34 10.44
C SER A 224 16.72 3.92 9.70
N LEU A 225 15.89 3.05 9.10
CA LEU A 225 14.64 3.47 8.46
C LEU A 225 13.72 4.25 9.43
N LYS A 226 13.75 3.89 10.71
CA LYS A 226 12.99 4.56 11.77
C LYS A 226 13.48 6.00 11.97
N GLU A 227 14.78 6.20 12.16
CA GLU A 227 15.38 7.54 12.30
C GLU A 227 15.15 8.40 11.03
N TYR A 228 15.18 7.76 9.86
CA TYR A 228 14.85 8.42 8.60
C TYR A 228 13.40 8.93 8.56
N ILE A 229 12.42 8.12 8.98
CA ILE A 229 11.01 8.54 9.08
C ILE A 229 10.83 9.65 10.13
N GLU A 230 11.50 9.53 11.28
CA GLU A 230 11.43 10.53 12.35
C GLU A 230 12.00 11.89 11.93
N SER A 231 12.83 11.93 10.88
CA SER A 231 13.35 13.18 10.31
C SER A 231 12.34 13.93 9.43
N PHE A 232 11.20 13.32 9.07
CA PHE A 232 10.21 13.95 8.21
C PHE A 232 9.41 15.01 8.98
N ASP A 233 9.14 16.13 8.31
CA ASP A 233 8.12 17.07 8.76
C ASP A 233 6.70 16.53 8.51
N GLN A 234 5.70 17.20 9.07
CA GLN A 234 4.30 16.77 8.95
C GLN A 234 3.81 16.76 7.50
N GLU A 235 4.29 17.70 6.67
CA GLU A 235 3.90 17.80 5.27
C GLU A 235 4.41 16.61 4.47
N LYS A 236 5.69 16.26 4.61
CA LYS A 236 6.30 15.07 3.98
C LYS A 236 5.67 13.78 4.45
N LEU A 237 5.28 13.67 5.72
CA LEU A 237 4.57 12.49 6.22
C LEU A 237 3.21 12.33 5.54
N VAL A 238 2.43 13.41 5.45
CA VAL A 238 1.12 13.41 4.79
C VAL A 238 1.26 13.10 3.30
N GLU A 239 2.20 13.76 2.63
CA GLU A 239 2.50 13.55 1.21
C GLU A 239 2.90 12.09 0.96
N THR A 240 3.72 11.51 1.83
CA THR A 240 4.19 10.12 1.66
C THR A 240 3.08 9.12 1.93
N ALA A 241 2.17 9.42 2.86
CA ALA A 241 1.05 8.56 3.23
C ALA A 241 -0.12 8.60 2.25
N SER A 242 -0.25 9.64 1.42
CA SER A 242 -1.35 9.73 0.44
C SER A 242 -1.14 8.81 -0.76
N LEU A 243 -2.22 8.16 -1.22
CA LEU A 243 -2.25 7.45 -2.50
C LEU A 243 -1.97 8.43 -3.64
N LEU A 244 -1.14 8.02 -4.61
CA LEU A 244 -0.72 8.92 -5.69
C LEU A 244 -1.77 9.05 -6.79
N SER A 245 -2.59 8.01 -6.99
CA SER A 245 -3.49 7.92 -8.13
C SER A 245 -4.96 7.77 -7.73
N ILE A 246 -5.87 8.34 -8.54
CA ILE A 246 -7.31 8.16 -8.38
C ILE A 246 -7.70 6.69 -8.59
N GLU A 247 -6.97 5.99 -9.47
CA GLU A 247 -7.13 4.56 -9.73
C GLU A 247 -6.86 3.72 -8.47
N SER A 248 -5.81 4.04 -7.71
CA SER A 248 -5.55 3.44 -6.39
C SER A 248 -6.65 3.75 -5.38
N VAL A 249 -7.09 5.00 -5.31
CA VAL A 249 -8.16 5.42 -4.37
C VAL A 249 -9.44 4.63 -4.67
N ALA A 250 -9.84 4.55 -5.94
CA ALA A 250 -11.03 3.81 -6.36
C ALA A 250 -10.90 2.30 -6.09
N LEU A 251 -9.73 1.72 -6.36
CA LEU A 251 -9.44 0.31 -6.09
C LEU A 251 -9.58 -0.01 -4.61
N VAL A 252 -8.97 0.78 -3.73
CA VAL A 252 -8.99 0.54 -2.27
C VAL A 252 -10.42 0.68 -1.75
N GLN A 253 -11.13 1.75 -2.12
CA GLN A 253 -12.51 1.96 -1.68
C GLN A 253 -13.43 0.81 -2.09
N GLU A 254 -13.28 0.32 -3.31
CA GLU A 254 -14.08 -0.80 -3.78
C GLU A 254 -13.68 -2.12 -3.12
N TYR A 255 -12.38 -2.40 -2.99
CA TYR A 255 -11.91 -3.60 -2.32
C TYR A 255 -12.43 -3.68 -0.89
N GLU A 256 -12.33 -2.58 -0.13
CA GLU A 256 -12.89 -2.47 1.22
C GLU A 256 -14.41 -2.61 1.21
N SER A 257 -15.09 -2.03 0.22
CA SER A 257 -16.55 -2.15 0.12
C SER A 257 -17.01 -3.57 -0.17
N VAL A 258 -16.25 -4.33 -0.97
CA VAL A 258 -16.51 -5.75 -1.22
C VAL A 258 -16.25 -6.57 0.05
N LEU A 259 -15.21 -6.23 0.80
CA LEU A 259 -14.77 -6.99 1.98
C LEU A 259 -15.66 -6.77 3.20
N PHE A 260 -16.04 -5.52 3.49
CA PHE A 260 -16.78 -5.14 4.70
C PHE A 260 -18.20 -4.62 4.43
N GLY A 261 -18.56 -4.32 3.18
CA GLY A 261 -19.85 -3.71 2.83
C GLY A 261 -19.76 -2.19 2.74
N ASN A 262 -20.89 -1.49 2.90
CA ASN A 262 -20.90 -0.03 2.79
C ASN A 262 -20.41 0.62 4.10
N LEU A 263 -19.18 1.15 4.09
CA LEU A 263 -18.58 1.80 5.28
C LEU A 263 -19.38 3.00 5.78
N GLN A 264 -19.99 3.81 4.89
CA GLN A 264 -20.81 4.95 5.30
C GLN A 264 -22.07 4.48 6.04
N LYS A 265 -22.68 3.38 5.60
CA LYS A 265 -23.81 2.76 6.29
C LYS A 265 -23.41 2.25 7.67
N LEU A 266 -22.28 1.54 7.76
CA LEU A 266 -21.75 1.05 9.05
C LEU A 266 -21.42 2.20 10.01
N GLN A 267 -20.88 3.31 9.50
CA GLN A 267 -20.60 4.51 10.27
C GLN A 267 -21.89 5.16 10.77
N GLN A 268 -22.91 5.29 9.91
CA GLN A 268 -24.21 5.84 10.29
C GLN A 268 -24.90 4.98 11.34
N GLU A 269 -24.93 3.67 11.16
CA GLU A 269 -25.51 2.73 12.14
C GLU A 269 -24.81 2.85 13.51
N MET A 270 -23.48 2.95 13.52
CA MET A 270 -22.73 3.16 14.76
C MET A 270 -23.07 4.50 15.41
N MET A 271 -23.17 5.58 14.63
CA MET A 271 -23.56 6.90 15.13
C MET A 271 -24.99 6.91 15.71
N ASP A 272 -25.93 6.23 15.05
CA ASP A 272 -27.33 6.14 15.50
C ASP A 272 -27.45 5.40 16.85
N VAL A 273 -26.62 4.37 17.07
CA VAL A 273 -26.65 3.58 18.31
C VAL A 273 -25.89 4.26 19.45
N VAL A 274 -24.72 4.84 19.16
CA VAL A 274 -23.84 5.43 20.20
C VAL A 274 -24.27 6.85 20.56
N GLY A 275 -24.90 7.56 19.61
CA GLY A 275 -25.32 8.96 19.72
C GLY A 275 -24.15 9.95 19.61
N GLU A 276 -24.44 11.18 19.17
CA GLU A 276 -23.45 12.27 19.09
C GLU A 276 -23.13 12.88 20.48
N ASP A 277 -23.93 12.59 21.50
CA ASP A 277 -23.85 13.17 22.84
C ASP A 277 -22.83 12.46 23.77
N ALA A 278 -21.81 11.82 23.20
CA ALA A 278 -20.74 11.22 24.00
C ALA A 278 -19.93 12.33 24.69
N THR A 279 -19.90 12.31 26.02
CA THR A 279 -19.29 13.39 26.82
C THR A 279 -17.76 13.28 26.91
N SER A 280 -17.20 12.12 26.57
CA SER A 280 -15.77 11.84 26.54
C SER A 280 -15.44 10.64 25.64
N ALA A 281 -14.16 10.48 25.27
CA ALA A 281 -13.69 9.33 24.50
C ALA A 281 -13.90 7.98 25.24
N GLU A 282 -13.84 7.98 26.57
CA GLU A 282 -14.08 6.78 27.39
C GLU A 282 -15.57 6.38 27.40
N ASP A 283 -16.47 7.37 27.50
CA ASP A 283 -17.92 7.18 27.38
C ASP A 283 -18.28 6.63 25.98
N LEU A 284 -17.66 7.18 24.92
CA LEU A 284 -17.81 6.69 23.56
C LEU A 284 -17.38 5.21 23.43
N MET A 285 -16.19 4.86 23.92
CA MET A 285 -15.71 3.47 23.87
C MET A 285 -16.64 2.51 24.61
N LYS A 286 -17.12 2.90 25.79
CA LYS A 286 -18.05 2.08 26.57
C LYS A 286 -19.36 1.84 25.83
N ARG A 287 -19.92 2.87 25.19
CA ARG A 287 -21.14 2.73 24.38
C ARG A 287 -20.92 1.87 23.15
N VAL A 288 -19.79 1.98 22.47
CA VAL A 288 -19.42 1.10 21.35
C VAL A 288 -19.32 -0.35 21.82
N MET A 289 -18.67 -0.61 22.96
CA MET A 289 -18.59 -1.96 23.53
C MET A 289 -19.98 -2.53 23.84
N GLN A 290 -20.86 -1.73 24.44
CA GLN A 290 -22.24 -2.12 24.72
C GLN A 290 -23.01 -2.42 23.42
N ALA A 291 -22.89 -1.57 22.40
CA ALA A 291 -23.52 -1.76 21.10
C ALA A 291 -23.08 -3.08 20.41
N VAL A 292 -21.81 -3.44 20.56
CA VAL A 292 -21.25 -4.71 20.05
C VAL A 292 -21.76 -5.90 20.86
N GLU A 293 -21.84 -5.78 22.19
CA GLU A 293 -22.36 -6.82 23.07
C GLU A 293 -23.83 -7.11 22.76
N ASP A 294 -24.64 -6.06 22.65
CA ASP A 294 -26.09 -6.11 22.37
C ASP A 294 -26.46 -6.42 20.91
N GLU A 295 -25.47 -6.58 20.02
CA GLU A 295 -25.67 -6.80 18.57
C GLU A 295 -26.50 -5.71 17.89
N ALA A 296 -26.43 -4.48 18.42
CA ALA A 296 -27.13 -3.32 17.87
C ALA A 296 -26.51 -2.81 16.55
N VAL A 297 -25.31 -3.28 16.20
CA VAL A 297 -24.58 -2.98 14.96
C VAL A 297 -24.09 -4.28 14.31
N GLU A 298 -23.70 -4.24 13.03
CA GLU A 298 -23.02 -5.38 12.39
C GLU A 298 -21.73 -5.72 13.16
N THR A 299 -21.59 -6.98 13.62
CA THR A 299 -20.45 -7.46 14.39
C THR A 299 -19.76 -8.65 13.74
N LEU A 300 -18.51 -8.85 14.10
CA LEU A 300 -17.71 -10.02 13.78
C LEU A 300 -16.97 -10.51 15.03
N THR A 301 -16.84 -11.82 15.13
CA THR A 301 -16.14 -12.52 16.21
C THR A 301 -14.86 -13.10 15.63
N ILE A 302 -13.71 -12.55 16.01
CA ILE A 302 -12.44 -12.82 15.37
C ILE A 302 -11.36 -13.14 16.40
N SER A 303 -10.61 -14.22 16.17
CA SER A 303 -9.49 -14.63 17.01
C SER A 303 -8.30 -13.68 16.87
N TYR A 304 -7.44 -13.58 17.89
CA TYR A 304 -6.19 -12.81 17.76
C TYR A 304 -5.33 -13.32 16.60
N ALA A 305 -5.32 -14.62 16.32
CA ALA A 305 -4.62 -15.18 15.18
C ALA A 305 -5.16 -14.66 13.83
N ASP A 306 -6.48 -14.61 13.68
CA ASP A 306 -7.14 -14.10 12.48
C ASP A 306 -6.99 -12.59 12.35
N GLN A 307 -7.07 -11.83 13.45
CA GLN A 307 -6.80 -10.38 13.45
C GLN A 307 -5.36 -10.11 12.99
N ARG A 308 -4.38 -10.85 13.53
CA ARG A 308 -2.97 -10.74 13.13
C ARG A 308 -2.79 -11.04 11.64
N ARG A 309 -3.44 -12.08 11.12
CA ARG A 309 -3.42 -12.39 9.69
C ARG A 309 -4.02 -11.26 8.87
N LEU A 310 -5.20 -10.77 9.25
CA LEU A 310 -5.93 -9.72 8.55
C LEU A 310 -5.11 -8.42 8.45
N VAL A 311 -4.44 -8.04 9.55
CA VAL A 311 -3.54 -6.87 9.58
C VAL A 311 -2.33 -7.08 8.66
N LEU A 312 -1.66 -8.23 8.73
CA LEU A 312 -0.48 -8.50 7.90
C LEU A 312 -0.81 -8.59 6.41
N GLU A 313 -1.97 -9.16 6.06
CA GLU A 313 -2.45 -9.17 4.69
C GLU A 313 -2.75 -7.77 4.18
N ALA A 314 -3.41 -6.92 4.98
CA ALA A 314 -3.67 -5.53 4.62
C ALA A 314 -2.36 -4.75 4.36
N VAL A 315 -1.37 -4.91 5.25
CA VAL A 315 -0.04 -4.29 5.08
C VAL A 315 0.63 -4.76 3.77
N ALA A 316 0.59 -6.06 3.48
CA ALA A 316 1.14 -6.60 2.24
C ALA A 316 0.38 -6.07 1.00
N PHE A 317 -0.95 -5.98 1.07
CA PHE A 317 -1.79 -5.42 0.01
C PHE A 317 -1.39 -3.98 -0.29
N GLY A 318 -1.25 -3.13 0.75
CA GLY A 318 -0.80 -1.75 0.58
C GLY A 318 0.59 -1.64 -0.05
N SER A 319 1.52 -2.52 0.34
CA SER A 319 2.85 -2.58 -0.28
C SER A 319 2.79 -2.96 -1.77
N PHE A 320 2.00 -3.97 -2.13
CA PHE A 320 1.83 -4.37 -3.53
C PHE A 320 1.08 -3.34 -4.37
N LEU A 321 0.14 -2.59 -3.77
CA LEU A 321 -0.50 -1.47 -4.42
C LEU A 321 0.53 -0.41 -4.83
N ARG A 322 1.45 -0.05 -3.92
CA ARG A 322 2.53 0.90 -4.23
C ARG A 322 3.48 0.37 -5.29
N ASP A 323 3.78 -0.93 -5.27
CA ASP A 323 4.61 -1.58 -6.30
C ASP A 323 3.94 -1.53 -7.67
N SER A 324 2.64 -1.80 -7.73
CA SER A 324 1.86 -1.76 -8.97
C SER A 324 1.77 -0.36 -9.57
N GLU A 325 1.57 0.68 -8.74
CA GLU A 325 1.62 2.07 -9.23
C GLU A 325 3.00 2.39 -9.81
N SER A 326 4.06 2.06 -9.07
CA SER A 326 5.44 2.34 -9.49
C SER A 326 5.77 1.60 -10.80
N TYR A 327 5.23 0.40 -10.98
CA TYR A 327 5.39 -0.39 -12.20
C TYR A 327 4.72 0.29 -13.40
N ILE A 328 3.46 0.66 -13.27
CA ILE A 328 2.70 1.32 -14.35
C ILE A 328 3.35 2.66 -14.72
N GLU A 329 3.77 3.44 -13.72
CA GLU A 329 4.46 4.72 -13.91
C GLU A 329 5.80 4.56 -14.65
N MET A 330 6.55 3.48 -14.38
CA MET A 330 7.83 3.21 -15.03
C MET A 330 7.67 2.60 -16.43
N SER A 331 6.64 1.78 -16.64
CA SER A 331 6.42 1.04 -17.89
C SER A 331 5.69 1.85 -18.96
N ALA A 332 5.00 2.94 -18.60
CA ALA A 332 4.26 3.77 -19.55
C ALA A 332 5.08 4.98 -20.04
N SER A 333 5.15 5.20 -21.36
CA SER A 333 5.77 6.41 -21.95
C SER A 333 4.94 7.68 -21.72
N VAL A 334 3.64 7.51 -21.49
CA VAL A 334 2.68 8.58 -21.21
C VAL A 334 1.94 8.31 -19.90
N PRO A 335 1.48 9.34 -19.17
CA PRO A 335 0.78 9.14 -17.90
C PRO A 335 -0.51 8.32 -18.07
N LEU A 336 -0.54 7.13 -17.47
CA LEU A 336 -1.75 6.29 -17.36
C LEU A 336 -2.48 6.45 -16.03
N LEU A 337 -1.78 6.91 -14.99
CA LEU A 337 -2.33 7.18 -13.67
C LEU A 337 -2.78 8.64 -13.56
N THR A 338 -3.96 8.86 -13.01
CA THR A 338 -4.48 10.21 -12.77
C THR A 338 -4.10 10.64 -11.37
N ALA A 339 -3.37 11.75 -11.21
CA ALA A 339 -2.97 12.25 -9.89
C ALA A 339 -4.16 12.42 -8.94
N ALA A 340 -4.07 11.83 -7.75
CA ALA A 340 -5.09 11.99 -6.72
C ALA A 340 -5.04 13.41 -6.12
N PRO A 341 -6.19 14.02 -5.77
CA PRO A 341 -6.20 15.25 -5.00
C PRO A 341 -5.55 15.03 -3.62
N PRO A 342 -4.95 16.07 -3.02
CA PRO A 342 -4.45 15.98 -1.65
C PRO A 342 -5.58 15.62 -0.68
N MET A 343 -5.26 14.85 0.36
CA MET A 343 -6.24 14.36 1.34
C MET A 343 -7.15 15.50 1.84
N GLY A 344 -8.47 15.32 1.71
CA GLY A 344 -9.47 16.29 2.16
C GLY A 344 -10.04 17.21 1.08
N GLN A 345 -9.62 17.09 -0.19
CA GLN A 345 -10.24 17.80 -1.31
C GLN A 345 -10.99 16.81 -2.23
N PRO A 346 -12.22 17.13 -2.65
CA PRO A 346 -12.91 16.32 -3.65
C PRO A 346 -12.12 16.32 -4.97
N PRO A 347 -12.14 15.23 -5.75
CA PRO A 347 -11.53 15.23 -7.08
C PRO A 347 -12.12 16.36 -7.91
N MET A 348 -11.26 17.21 -8.47
CA MET A 348 -11.70 18.30 -9.34
C MET A 348 -12.35 17.71 -10.59
N GLY A 349 -13.64 17.97 -10.77
CA GLY A 349 -14.44 17.53 -11.91
C GLY A 349 -15.26 16.27 -11.63
N GLN A 350 -16.44 16.45 -11.03
CA GLN A 350 -17.62 15.62 -11.30
C GLN A 350 -18.59 16.43 -12.14
#